data_AF-A0A350DDK3-F1
#
_entry.id   AF-A0A350DDK3-F1
#
_cell.length_a   1.000
_cell.length_b   1.000
_cell.length_c   1.000
_cell.angle_alpha   90.00
_cell.angle_beta   90.00
_cell.angle_gamma   90.00
#
_symmetry.space_group_name_H-M   'P 1'
#
loop_
_entity.id
_entity.type
_entity.pdbx_description
1 polymer ?
#
loop_
_entity_poly.entity_id
_entity_poly.type
_entity_poly.pdbx_seq_one_letter_code
_entity_poly.pdbx_strand_id
1 'polypeptide(L)'
;PEMAKGKGNKMLDIPGPRAARREEFLRDIAIVPEGGELIIHAGKRKLTLKADDLAYYRGERGRRGSKLPRGFQKVDRLEAGE
;
A
#
# COMPACT_ATOMS: atom_id res chain seq x y z
N PRO A 1 -0.78 13.67 9.76
CA PRO A 1 -0.56 15.10 10.08
C PRO A 1 -1.32 15.97 9.11
N GLU A 2 -2.23 16.78 9.61
CA GLU A 2 -2.95 17.75 8.78
C GLU A 2 -2.02 18.94 8.51
N MET A 3 -1.91 19.33 7.25
CA MET A 3 -1.02 20.41 6.81
C MET A 3 -1.69 21.20 5.69
N ALA A 4 -1.62 22.53 5.75
CA ALA A 4 -2.21 23.38 4.73
C ALA A 4 -1.46 23.34 3.38
N LYS A 5 -0.13 23.13 3.40
CA LYS A 5 0.72 23.01 2.21
C LYS A 5 2.08 22.41 2.54
N GLY A 6 2.81 21.98 1.50
CA GLY A 6 4.18 21.47 1.59
C GLY A 6 4.30 20.03 1.08
N LYS A 7 5.52 19.48 1.14
CA LYS A 7 5.82 18.11 0.68
C LYS A 7 5.10 17.03 1.50
N GLY A 8 4.63 17.37 2.70
CA GLY A 8 4.01 16.44 3.62
C GLY A 8 5.02 15.56 4.35
N ASN A 9 4.48 14.62 5.13
CA ASN A 9 5.26 13.69 5.94
C ASN A 9 5.41 12.34 5.24
N LYS A 10 6.54 11.68 5.47
CA LYS A 10 6.82 10.35 4.88
C LYS A 10 5.74 9.34 5.30
N MET A 11 5.16 8.65 4.31
CA MET A 11 4.17 7.58 4.50
C MET A 11 4.80 6.19 4.38
N LEU A 12 5.63 5.97 3.36
CA LEU A 12 6.41 4.75 3.14
C LEU A 12 7.87 5.14 2.84
N ASP A 13 8.82 4.33 3.31
CA ASP A 13 10.23 4.51 2.97
C ASP A 13 10.53 3.92 1.59
N ILE A 14 10.78 4.81 0.63
CA ILE A 14 11.19 4.46 -0.73
C ILE A 14 12.56 5.09 -0.95
N PRO A 15 13.60 4.31 -1.33
CA PRO A 15 14.94 4.86 -1.56
C PRO A 15 14.92 5.99 -2.59
N GLY A 16 15.38 7.18 -2.17
CA GLY A 16 15.35 8.40 -3.00
C GLY A 16 15.91 8.22 -4.42
N PRO A 17 17.08 7.59 -4.61
CA PRO A 17 17.63 7.34 -5.93
C PRO A 17 16.73 6.46 -6.82
N ARG A 18 16.07 5.45 -6.24
CA ARG A 18 15.14 4.56 -6.97
C ARG A 18 13.84 5.28 -7.34
N ALA A 19 13.34 6.11 -6.43
CA ALA A 19 12.18 6.97 -6.71
C ALA A 19 12.46 7.96 -7.84
N ALA A 20 13.63 8.61 -7.83
CA ALA A 20 14.04 9.55 -8.87
C ALA A 20 14.11 8.91 -10.27
N ARG A 21 14.48 7.62 -10.34
CA ARG A 21 14.54 6.84 -11.59
C ARG A 21 13.25 6.11 -11.93
N ARG A 22 12.17 6.27 -11.15
CA ARG A 22 10.90 5.53 -11.28
C ARG A 22 11.07 3.99 -11.21
N GLU A 23 12.12 3.52 -10.53
CA GLU A 23 12.34 2.09 -10.29
C GLU A 23 11.45 1.58 -9.14
N GLU A 24 11.26 2.40 -8.11
CA GLU A 24 10.34 2.15 -6.99
C GLU A 24 9.60 3.44 -6.66
N PHE A 25 8.27 3.40 -6.59
CA PHE A 25 7.45 4.55 -6.22
C PHE A 25 6.09 4.08 -5.67
N LEU A 26 5.38 4.96 -4.97
CA LEU A 26 4.02 4.67 -4.51
C LEU A 26 3.11 4.53 -5.73
N ARG A 27 2.50 3.35 -5.90
CA ARG A 27 1.61 3.07 -7.03
C ARG A 27 0.17 3.43 -6.73
N ASP A 28 -0.35 2.92 -5.60
CA ASP A 28 -1.75 3.06 -5.20
C ASP A 28 -1.85 3.35 -3.70
N ILE A 29 -2.96 3.98 -3.31
CA ILE A 29 -3.35 4.18 -1.92
C ILE A 29 -4.85 3.91 -1.78
N ALA A 30 -5.24 3.26 -0.69
CA ALA A 30 -6.64 2.99 -0.37
C ALA A 30 -6.87 3.30 1.11
N ILE A 31 -8.04 3.84 1.41
CA ILE A 31 -8.54 3.98 2.77
C ILE A 31 -9.49 2.81 3.00
N VAL A 32 -9.15 1.94 3.95
CA VAL A 32 -9.97 0.78 4.30
C VAL A 32 -10.70 1.11 5.60
N PRO A 33 -12.03 0.94 5.67
CA PRO A 33 -12.77 1.16 6.91
C PRO A 33 -12.31 0.18 8.00
N GLU A 34 -12.60 0.51 9.25
CA GLU A 34 -12.33 -0.40 10.35
C GLU A 34 -13.15 -1.69 10.17
N GLY A 35 -12.48 -2.85 10.29
CA GLY A 35 -13.10 -4.16 10.05
C GLY A 35 -13.21 -4.57 8.59
N GLY A 36 -13.07 -3.63 7.64
CA GLY A 36 -13.19 -3.91 6.21
C GLY A 36 -12.02 -4.65 5.60
N GLU A 37 -12.19 -5.02 4.33
CA GLU A 37 -11.20 -5.77 3.56
C GLU A 37 -10.53 -4.94 2.45
N LEU A 38 -9.32 -5.33 2.07
CA LEU A 38 -8.62 -4.79 0.90
C LEU A 38 -8.55 -5.85 -0.18
N ILE A 39 -9.12 -5.56 -1.34
CA ILE A 39 -9.07 -6.41 -2.52
C ILE A 39 -7.97 -5.89 -3.46
N ILE A 40 -6.98 -6.72 -3.71
CA ILE A 40 -5.82 -6.45 -4.55
C ILE A 40 -6.00 -7.21 -5.86
N HIS A 41 -6.10 -6.49 -6.96
CA HIS A 41 -6.18 -7.07 -8.30
C HIS A 41 -4.78 -7.10 -8.92
N ALA A 42 -4.38 -8.27 -9.43
CA ALA A 42 -3.10 -8.50 -10.10
C ALA A 42 -3.33 -9.39 -11.35
N GLY A 43 -3.47 -8.74 -12.50
CA GLY A 43 -3.88 -9.35 -13.76
C GLY A 43 -5.27 -9.98 -13.64
N LYS A 44 -5.35 -11.29 -13.90
CA LYS A 44 -6.59 -12.07 -13.79
C LYS A 44 -6.86 -12.60 -12.37
N ARG A 45 -5.98 -12.31 -11.41
CA ARG A 45 -6.06 -12.83 -10.03
C ARG A 45 -6.48 -11.70 -9.09
N LYS A 46 -7.17 -12.08 -8.02
CA LYS A 46 -7.46 -11.20 -6.88
C LYS A 46 -6.98 -11.83 -5.59
N LEU A 47 -6.50 -11.00 -4.66
CA LEU A 47 -6.21 -11.34 -3.28
C LEU A 47 -7.04 -10.44 -2.39
N THR A 48 -7.89 -11.02 -1.57
CA THR A 48 -8.64 -10.30 -0.55
C THR A 48 -7.90 -10.45 0.77
N LEU A 49 -7.51 -9.33 1.39
CA LEU A 49 -6.93 -9.28 2.72
C LEU A 49 -8.02 -8.80 3.69
N LYS A 50 -8.45 -9.70 4.58
CA LYS A 50 -9.40 -9.35 5.65
C LYS A 50 -8.68 -8.59 6.76
N ALA A 51 -9.44 -8.05 7.71
CA ALA A 51 -8.90 -7.30 8.84
C ALA A 51 -7.74 -8.02 9.57
N ASP A 52 -7.87 -9.33 9.81
CA ASP A 52 -6.83 -10.14 10.46
C ASP A 52 -5.56 -10.28 9.60
N ASP A 53 -5.71 -10.47 8.29
CA ASP A 53 -4.58 -10.55 7.37
C ASP A 53 -3.90 -9.17 7.21
N LEU A 54 -4.68 -8.09 7.22
CA LEU A 54 -4.19 -6.72 7.18
C LEU A 54 -3.34 -6.39 8.41
N ALA A 55 -3.59 -7.03 9.56
CA ALA A 55 -2.81 -6.83 10.77
C ALA A 55 -1.31 -7.13 10.55
N TYR A 56 -0.97 -8.10 9.71
CA TYR A 56 0.43 -8.39 9.34
C TYR A 56 1.12 -7.23 8.59
N TYR A 57 0.37 -6.45 7.81
CA TYR A 57 0.89 -5.33 7.04
C TYR A 57 0.83 -3.99 7.80
N ARG A 58 0.16 -3.95 8.96
CA ARG A 58 0.17 -2.79 9.84
C ARG A 58 1.58 -2.59 10.42
N GLY A 59 2.04 -1.35 10.38
CA GLY A 59 3.35 -0.98 10.91
C GLY A 59 3.43 0.52 11.10
N GLU A 60 4.56 0.97 11.66
CA GLU A 60 4.81 2.40 11.86
C GLU A 60 4.84 3.15 10.52
N ARG A 61 4.25 4.35 10.51
CA ARG A 61 4.30 5.26 9.37
C ARG A 61 5.74 5.57 8.98
N GLY A 62 6.02 5.55 7.68
CA GLY A 62 7.34 5.88 7.14
C GLY A 62 8.32 4.72 7.14
N ARG A 63 7.89 3.51 7.53
CA ARG A 63 8.65 2.26 7.29
C ARG A 63 8.45 1.78 5.84
N ARG A 64 9.22 0.78 5.43
CA ARG A 64 9.15 0.23 4.07
C ARG A 64 7.94 -0.69 3.83
N GLY A 65 7.36 -1.25 4.90
CA GLY A 65 6.25 -2.19 4.84
C GLY A 65 6.66 -3.61 4.43
N SER A 66 5.71 -4.54 4.54
CA SER A 66 5.87 -5.94 4.16
C SER A 66 5.48 -6.16 2.71
N LYS A 67 6.19 -7.05 2.00
CA LYS A 67 5.85 -7.40 0.62
C LYS A 67 4.59 -8.25 0.56
N LEU A 68 3.77 -8.04 -0.47
CA LEU A 68 2.71 -8.96 -0.84
C LEU A 68 3.27 -10.33 -1.23
N PRO A 69 2.46 -11.41 -1.13
CA PRO A 69 2.84 -12.73 -1.56
C PRO A 69 3.27 -12.75 -3.03
N ARG A 70 4.17 -13.68 -3.38
CA ARG A 70 4.61 -13.86 -4.77
C ARG A 70 3.38 -14.12 -5.65
N GLY A 71 3.34 -13.48 -6.81
CA GLY A 71 2.20 -13.53 -7.74
C GLY A 71 1.17 -12.41 -7.58
N PHE A 72 1.22 -11.63 -6.49
CA PHE A 72 0.38 -10.44 -6.29
C PHE A 72 1.17 -9.12 -6.23
N GLN A 73 2.49 -9.16 -6.46
CA GLN A 73 3.36 -7.98 -6.40
C GLN A 73 3.22 -7.05 -7.61
N LYS A 74 2.66 -7.53 -8.72
CA LYS A 74 2.29 -6.71 -9.88
C LYS A 74 0.81 -6.29 -9.73
N VAL A 75 0.56 -5.39 -8.78
CA VAL A 75 -0.77 -4.85 -8.49
C VAL A 75 -1.22 -3.99 -9.67
N ASP A 76 -2.45 -4.17 -10.13
CA ASP A 76 -3.06 -3.33 -11.17
C ASP A 76 -4.12 -2.39 -10.60
N ARG A 77 -4.83 -2.81 -9.55
CA ARG A 77 -5.87 -2.02 -8.88
C ARG A 77 -6.03 -2.43 -7.42
N LEU A 78 -6.29 -1.45 -6.57
CA LEU A 78 -6.78 -1.64 -5.21
C LEU A 78 -8.27 -1.31 -5.11
N GLU A 79 -8.99 -2.03 -4.26
CA GLU A 79 -10.41 -1.83 -3.99
C GLU A 79 -10.65 -2.05 -2.50
N ALA A 80 -11.26 -1.08 -1.84
CA ALA A 80 -11.66 -1.19 -0.44
C ALA A 80 -13.05 -1.82 -0.38
N GLY A 81 -13.16 -2.96 0.29
CA GLY A 81 -14.42 -3.62 0.61
C GLY A 81 -14.97 -3.17 1.96
N GLU A 82 -16.23 -3.51 2.19
CA GLU A 82 -16.90 -3.36 3.49
C GLU A 82 -16.46 -4.41 4.51
#